data_AF-A0A6P0X700-F1
#
_entry.id   AF-A0A6P0X700-F1
#
_cell.length_a   1.000
_cell.length_b   1.000
_cell.length_c   1.000
_cell.angle_alpha   90.00
_cell.angle_beta   90.00
_cell.angle_gamma   90.00
#
_symmetry.space_group_name_H-M   'P 1'
#
loop_
_entity.id
_entity.type
_entity.pdbx_description
1 polymer ?
#
loop_
_entity_poly.entity_id
_entity_poly.type
_entity_poly.pdbx_seq_one_letter_code
_entity_poly.pdbx_strand_id
1 'polypeptide(L)'
;LCAAEQTELKDFEQETAKFFEGCLPIEEMARRGEDTMRYGPLKPVGLFDARQGDFRAPENKGKRPYAVVQLRQEDKAGQLWNMVGFQTNLRWGEQKRVFRLIPGLEEAEFVRMGVMHRNTFLNAPQLLKTTLQFNQRPTLLAAGQLVGTEGYTAAAAGGWLAGTNAARLVLGLEPITLPPTTMMGSLFEFISSASPKHFQPMPPNFGILPQLPVRIKNKRERYGVYRDRALTELDSWRIGN
;
A
#
# COMPACT_ATOMS: atom_id res chain seq x y z
N LEU A 1 4.65 -1.16 -24.50
CA LEU A 1 5.02 -1.11 -23.07
C LEU A 1 6.15 -2.10 -22.74
N CYS A 2 6.02 -3.41 -22.98
CA CYS A 2 7.06 -4.39 -22.62
C CYS A 2 8.45 -4.14 -23.26
N ALA A 3 8.47 -3.58 -24.48
CA ALA A 3 9.68 -3.24 -25.23
C ALA A 3 10.18 -1.79 -25.01
N ALA A 4 9.58 -1.04 -24.07
CA ALA A 4 9.99 0.33 -23.81
C ALA A 4 11.27 0.38 -22.98
N GLU A 5 12.15 1.34 -23.28
CA GLU A 5 13.44 1.48 -22.60
C GLU A 5 13.28 1.91 -21.13
N GLN A 6 14.06 1.28 -20.25
CA GLN A 6 14.12 1.62 -18.82
C GLN A 6 15.38 2.42 -18.48
N THR A 7 15.31 3.16 -17.39
CA THR A 7 16.48 3.79 -16.79
C THR A 7 17.36 2.71 -16.17
N GLU A 8 18.66 2.77 -16.44
CA GLU A 8 19.61 1.83 -15.83
C GLU A 8 19.69 2.08 -14.33
N LEU A 9 19.50 1.02 -13.55
CA LEU A 9 19.75 1.05 -12.10
C LEU A 9 21.25 1.15 -11.87
N LYS A 10 21.67 1.89 -10.84
CA LYS A 10 23.10 1.96 -10.48
C LYS A 10 23.60 0.58 -10.02
N ASP A 11 24.87 0.28 -10.20
CA ASP A 11 25.45 -1.06 -9.93
C ASP A 11 25.10 -1.61 -8.54
N PHE A 12 25.18 -0.77 -7.50
CA PHE A 12 24.84 -1.15 -6.12
C PHE A 12 23.33 -1.35 -5.87
N GLU A 13 22.46 -0.94 -6.79
CA GLU A 13 21.01 -1.16 -6.74
C GLU A 13 20.64 -2.46 -7.45
N GLN A 14 21.39 -2.86 -8.48
CA GLN A 14 21.16 -4.10 -9.24
C GLN A 14 21.34 -5.35 -8.37
N GLU A 15 22.35 -5.37 -7.49
CA GLU A 15 22.63 -6.51 -6.59
C GLU A 15 21.53 -6.79 -5.57
N THR A 16 20.69 -5.79 -5.26
CA THR A 16 19.63 -5.87 -4.23
C THR A 16 18.24 -5.58 -4.77
N ALA A 17 18.07 -5.49 -6.09
CA ALA A 17 16.82 -5.15 -6.77
C ALA A 17 15.73 -6.21 -6.55
N LYS A 18 15.13 -6.22 -5.36
CA LYS A 18 13.87 -6.87 -5.07
C LYS A 18 12.80 -5.82 -5.21
N PHE A 19 11.99 -5.91 -6.26
CA PHE A 19 10.83 -5.06 -6.36
C PHE A 19 9.88 -5.38 -5.20
N PHE A 20 9.39 -4.33 -4.58
CA PHE A 20 8.31 -4.47 -3.62
C PHE A 20 7.06 -4.90 -4.39
N GLU A 21 6.56 -6.12 -4.14
CA GLU A 21 5.42 -6.70 -4.85
C GLU A 21 4.13 -5.84 -4.74
N GLY A 22 4.01 -5.04 -3.68
CA GLY A 22 2.92 -4.08 -3.52
C GLY A 22 3.03 -2.81 -4.39
N CYS A 23 4.19 -2.56 -5.01
CA CYS A 23 4.49 -1.35 -5.79
C CYS A 23 5.39 -1.67 -7.00
N LEU A 24 4.90 -2.52 -7.90
CA LEU A 24 5.63 -2.92 -9.11
C LEU A 24 5.55 -1.85 -10.21
N PRO A 25 6.62 -1.60 -10.98
CA PRO A 25 6.55 -0.76 -12.17
C PRO A 25 5.53 -1.27 -13.19
N ILE A 26 4.82 -0.37 -13.88
CA ILE A 26 3.76 -0.73 -14.84
C ILE A 26 4.29 -1.61 -15.98
N GLU A 27 5.52 -1.38 -16.42
CA GLU A 27 6.21 -2.18 -17.43
C GLU A 27 6.57 -3.60 -16.93
N GLU A 28 6.86 -3.77 -15.64
CA GLU A 28 7.07 -5.10 -15.05
C GLU A 28 5.76 -5.86 -14.90
N MET A 29 4.67 -5.17 -14.53
CA MET A 29 3.34 -5.77 -14.54
C MET A 29 2.97 -6.28 -15.94
N ALA A 30 3.24 -5.49 -16.98
CA ALA A 30 2.95 -5.87 -18.36
C ALA A 30 3.72 -7.13 -18.81
N ARG A 31 4.97 -7.30 -18.35
CA ARG A 31 5.80 -8.48 -18.65
C ARG A 31 5.32 -9.75 -17.94
N ARG A 32 4.73 -9.61 -16.75
CA ARG A 32 4.24 -10.73 -15.94
C ARG A 32 2.97 -11.39 -16.49
N GLY A 33 2.29 -10.73 -17.43
CA GLY A 33 1.16 -11.30 -18.16
C GLY A 33 0.20 -10.24 -18.65
N GLU A 34 -0.52 -10.53 -19.74
CA GLU A 34 -1.45 -9.61 -20.42
C GLU A 34 -2.49 -9.01 -19.47
N ASP A 35 -3.10 -9.84 -18.63
CA ASP A 35 -4.15 -9.45 -17.70
C ASP A 35 -3.65 -8.82 -16.39
N THR A 36 -2.34 -8.86 -16.11
CA THR A 36 -1.77 -8.42 -14.83
C THR A 36 -2.15 -6.97 -14.53
N MET A 37 -2.00 -6.09 -15.53
CA MET A 37 -2.36 -4.68 -15.38
C MET A 37 -3.89 -4.50 -15.23
N ARG A 38 -4.70 -5.32 -15.90
CA ARG A 38 -6.18 -5.27 -15.84
C ARG A 38 -6.74 -5.71 -14.49
N TYR A 39 -6.04 -6.56 -13.76
CA TYR A 39 -6.39 -6.87 -12.36
C TYR A 39 -5.79 -5.87 -11.36
N GLY A 40 -4.75 -5.13 -11.76
CA GLY A 40 -4.10 -4.09 -10.96
C GLY A 40 -4.60 -2.67 -11.29
N PRO A 41 -3.72 -1.77 -11.80
CA PRO A 41 -4.03 -0.36 -11.98
C PRO A 41 -5.07 -0.08 -13.07
N LEU A 42 -5.27 -1.01 -14.01
CA LEU A 42 -6.21 -0.82 -15.13
C LEU A 42 -7.61 -1.41 -14.90
N LYS A 43 -7.92 -1.82 -13.66
CA LYS A 43 -9.17 -2.52 -13.36
C LYS A 43 -10.41 -1.62 -13.55
N PRO A 44 -11.42 -2.03 -14.34
CA PRO A 44 -12.63 -1.24 -14.57
C PRO A 44 -13.73 -1.51 -13.52
N VAL A 45 -13.36 -2.03 -12.33
CA VAL A 45 -14.35 -2.51 -11.35
C VAL A 45 -15.17 -1.35 -10.80
N GLY A 46 -16.49 -1.40 -11.01
CA GLY A 46 -17.44 -0.38 -10.54
C GLY A 46 -17.52 0.87 -11.42
N LEU A 47 -16.80 0.90 -12.55
CA LEU A 47 -16.75 2.04 -13.46
C LEU A 47 -17.46 1.74 -14.77
N PHE A 48 -18.28 2.67 -15.23
CA PHE A 48 -18.98 2.61 -16.50
C PHE A 48 -18.89 3.98 -17.18
N ASP A 49 -19.00 3.99 -18.51
CA ASP A 49 -19.08 5.23 -19.25
C ASP A 49 -20.51 5.78 -19.16
N ALA A 50 -20.67 6.94 -18.52
CA ALA A 50 -21.98 7.58 -18.35
C ALA A 50 -22.68 7.89 -19.68
N ARG A 51 -21.91 8.10 -20.76
CA ARG A 51 -22.45 8.32 -22.12
C ARG A 51 -23.09 7.06 -22.70
N GLN A 52 -22.68 5.90 -22.20
CA GLN A 52 -23.10 4.59 -22.69
C GLN A 52 -24.13 3.90 -21.79
N GLY A 53 -24.28 4.36 -20.54
CA GLY A 53 -25.16 3.80 -19.52
C GLY A 53 -24.49 2.73 -18.65
N ASP A 54 -25.10 2.42 -17.49
CA ASP A 54 -24.56 1.41 -16.57
C ASP A 54 -24.67 0.01 -17.18
N PHE A 55 -23.54 -0.70 -17.30
CA PHE A 55 -23.47 -2.07 -17.86
C PHE A 55 -24.20 -3.12 -16.99
N ARG A 56 -24.68 -2.75 -15.80
CA ARG A 56 -25.60 -3.56 -15.00
C ARG A 56 -27.00 -3.65 -15.62
N ALA A 57 -27.37 -2.69 -16.46
CA ALA A 57 -28.58 -2.78 -17.27
C ALA A 57 -28.37 -3.81 -18.40
N PRO A 58 -29.30 -4.75 -18.63
CA PRO A 58 -29.15 -5.82 -19.62
C PRO A 58 -28.73 -5.33 -21.01
N GLU A 59 -29.28 -4.21 -21.46
CA GLU A 59 -29.03 -3.57 -22.76
C GLU A 59 -27.61 -2.99 -22.90
N ASN A 60 -26.91 -2.73 -21.79
CA ASN A 60 -25.58 -2.13 -21.77
C ASN A 60 -24.48 -3.15 -21.39
N LYS A 61 -24.82 -4.43 -21.23
CA LYS A 61 -23.89 -5.46 -20.75
C LYS A 61 -22.62 -5.58 -21.61
N GLY A 62 -22.75 -5.39 -22.93
CA GLY A 62 -21.62 -5.39 -23.88
C GLY A 62 -20.75 -4.14 -23.87
N LYS A 63 -21.15 -3.08 -23.15
CA LYS A 63 -20.48 -1.78 -23.10
C LYS A 63 -19.53 -1.63 -21.90
N ARG A 64 -19.27 -2.71 -21.17
CA ARG A 64 -18.37 -2.69 -20.02
C ARG A 64 -16.95 -2.35 -20.50
N PRO A 65 -16.28 -1.34 -19.91
CA PRO A 65 -14.89 -1.05 -20.25
C PRO A 65 -14.00 -2.28 -19.99
N TYR A 66 -13.13 -2.59 -20.95
CA TYR A 66 -12.16 -3.68 -20.80
C TYR A 66 -11.08 -3.32 -19.75
N ALA A 67 -10.60 -2.08 -19.81
CA ALA A 67 -9.59 -1.50 -18.94
C ALA A 67 -9.84 0.01 -18.82
N VAL A 68 -9.32 0.64 -17.77
CA VAL A 68 -9.39 2.09 -17.57
C VAL A 68 -8.05 2.62 -17.05
N VAL A 69 -7.71 3.86 -17.38
CA VAL A 69 -6.66 4.61 -16.69
C VAL A 69 -7.34 5.64 -15.81
N GLN A 70 -6.97 5.68 -14.53
CA GLN A 70 -7.53 6.63 -13.58
C GLN A 70 -6.56 7.79 -13.39
N LEU A 71 -7.11 9.00 -13.43
CA LEU A 71 -6.38 10.23 -13.10
C LEU A 71 -6.92 10.76 -11.77
N ARG A 72 -6.01 11.20 -10.90
CA ARG A 72 -6.35 11.84 -9.62
C ARG A 72 -5.81 13.26 -9.60
N GLN A 73 -6.66 14.22 -9.29
CA GLN A 73 -6.27 15.60 -9.07
C GLN A 73 -5.29 15.70 -7.90
N GLU A 74 -4.15 16.36 -8.11
CA GLU A 74 -3.08 16.53 -7.12
C GLU A 74 -3.03 17.95 -6.54
N ASP A 75 -3.39 18.96 -7.32
CA ASP A 75 -3.36 20.35 -6.91
C ASP A 75 -4.77 20.93 -6.72
N LYS A 76 -4.88 21.99 -5.92
CA LYS A 76 -6.17 22.64 -5.66
C LYS A 76 -6.79 23.28 -6.91
N ALA A 77 -5.97 23.75 -7.86
CA ALA A 77 -6.45 24.43 -9.06
C ALA A 77 -6.90 23.45 -10.16
N GLY A 78 -6.67 22.14 -10.01
CA GLY A 78 -7.11 21.13 -10.97
C GLY A 78 -6.27 21.10 -12.24
N GLN A 79 -5.05 21.65 -12.19
CA GLN A 79 -4.12 21.69 -13.31
C GLN A 79 -3.23 20.45 -13.38
N LEU A 80 -3.01 19.78 -12.24
CA LEU A 80 -2.13 18.64 -12.08
C LEU A 80 -2.92 17.38 -11.76
N TRP A 81 -2.74 16.38 -12.61
CA TRP A 81 -3.40 15.08 -12.47
C TRP A 81 -2.36 13.96 -12.50
N ASN A 82 -2.36 13.13 -11.46
CA ASN A 82 -1.51 11.95 -11.36
C ASN A 82 -2.19 10.72 -12.00
N MET A 83 -1.40 9.90 -12.70
CA MET A 83 -1.83 8.60 -13.19
C MET A 83 -1.77 7.55 -12.08
N VAL A 84 -2.94 7.09 -11.61
CA VAL A 84 -3.05 6.23 -10.44
C VAL A 84 -2.49 4.83 -10.73
N GLY A 85 -1.47 4.43 -9.96
CA GLY A 85 -0.86 3.09 -10.07
C GLY A 85 0.10 2.91 -11.24
N PHE A 86 0.57 4.02 -11.83
CA PHE A 86 1.53 4.07 -12.94
C PHE A 86 2.97 4.40 -12.47
N GLN A 87 3.38 3.90 -11.30
CA GLN A 87 4.80 3.86 -10.94
C GLN A 87 5.61 3.18 -12.06
N THR A 88 6.76 3.75 -12.41
CA THR A 88 7.53 3.34 -13.59
C THR A 88 9.00 3.69 -13.47
N ASN A 89 9.85 2.87 -14.07
CA ASN A 89 11.28 3.10 -14.28
C ASN A 89 11.61 3.38 -15.76
N LEU A 90 10.59 3.53 -16.62
CA LEU A 90 10.78 3.89 -18.03
C LEU A 90 11.56 5.20 -18.17
N ARG A 91 12.40 5.30 -19.21
CA ARG A 91 13.05 6.57 -19.57
C ARG A 91 12.00 7.62 -19.90
N TRP A 92 12.30 8.89 -19.67
CA TRP A 92 11.30 9.96 -19.83
C TRP A 92 10.74 10.08 -21.25
N GLY A 93 11.56 9.87 -22.29
CA GLY A 93 11.08 9.83 -23.67
C GLY A 93 10.06 8.71 -23.90
N GLU A 94 10.30 7.55 -23.29
CA GLU A 94 9.43 6.38 -23.39
C GLU A 94 8.14 6.55 -22.61
N GLN A 95 8.18 7.17 -21.44
CA GLN A 95 6.96 7.54 -20.70
C GLN A 95 6.05 8.42 -21.57
N LYS A 96 6.58 9.48 -22.19
CA LYS A 96 5.79 10.34 -23.10
C LYS A 96 5.20 9.54 -24.25
N ARG A 97 6.02 8.73 -24.93
CA ARG A 97 5.60 7.91 -26.07
C ARG A 97 4.52 6.91 -25.71
N VAL A 98 4.69 6.19 -24.60
CA VAL A 98 3.79 5.11 -24.17
C VAL A 98 2.50 5.66 -23.58
N PHE A 99 2.56 6.69 -22.73
CA PHE A 99 1.37 7.21 -22.06
C PHE A 99 0.46 8.03 -22.99
N ARG A 100 0.98 8.58 -24.10
CA ARG A 100 0.15 9.17 -25.17
C ARG A 100 -0.66 8.16 -25.98
N LEU A 101 -0.40 6.86 -25.83
CA LEU A 101 -1.24 5.82 -26.43
C LEU A 101 -2.56 5.62 -25.68
N ILE A 102 -2.71 6.22 -24.49
CA ILE A 102 -3.91 6.10 -23.67
C ILE A 102 -4.97 7.08 -24.21
N PRO A 103 -6.20 6.62 -24.49
CA PRO A 103 -7.27 7.50 -24.94
C PRO A 103 -7.53 8.67 -23.99
N GLY A 104 -7.55 9.89 -24.52
CA GLY A 104 -7.67 11.13 -23.77
C GLY A 104 -6.36 11.73 -23.28
N LEU A 105 -5.22 11.06 -23.48
CA LEU A 105 -3.87 11.55 -23.13
C LEU A 105 -2.98 11.75 -24.36
N GLU A 106 -3.53 11.73 -25.57
CA GLU A 106 -2.79 11.80 -26.84
C GLU A 106 -1.89 13.04 -26.91
N GLU A 107 -2.44 14.19 -26.48
CA GLU A 107 -1.77 15.49 -26.43
C GLU A 107 -1.38 15.91 -25.00
N ALA A 108 -1.30 14.96 -24.07
CA ALA A 108 -0.97 15.27 -22.68
C ALA A 108 0.42 15.93 -22.54
N GLU A 109 0.48 16.94 -21.69
CA GLU A 109 1.72 17.55 -21.21
C GLU A 109 2.12 16.92 -19.87
N PHE A 110 3.31 16.32 -19.83
CA PHE A 110 3.84 15.67 -18.63
C PHE A 110 4.76 16.64 -17.88
N VAL A 111 4.21 17.32 -16.87
CA VAL A 111 4.96 18.29 -16.05
C VAL A 111 5.91 17.62 -15.04
N ARG A 112 5.65 16.36 -14.68
CA ARG A 112 6.48 15.55 -13.79
C ARG A 112 6.49 14.11 -14.27
N MET A 113 7.68 13.60 -14.52
CA MET A 113 7.87 12.22 -14.98
C MET A 113 7.88 11.25 -13.79
N GLY A 114 7.41 10.03 -14.02
CA GLY A 114 7.45 8.95 -13.05
C GLY A 114 8.89 8.48 -12.81
N VAL A 115 9.16 8.06 -11.59
CA VAL A 115 10.43 7.47 -11.17
C VAL A 115 10.15 6.38 -10.15
N MET A 116 11.00 5.35 -10.11
CA MET A 116 11.02 4.39 -9.00
C MET A 116 12.00 4.87 -7.93
N HIS A 117 11.57 4.80 -6.68
CA HIS A 117 12.38 5.19 -5.54
C HIS A 117 12.87 3.95 -4.78
N ARG A 118 14.14 3.99 -4.37
CA ARG A 118 14.68 3.04 -3.41
C ARG A 118 14.23 3.42 -2.00
N ASN A 119 13.66 2.47 -1.29
CA ASN A 119 13.29 2.61 0.12
C ASN A 119 14.30 1.91 1.02
N THR A 120 14.66 2.57 2.13
CA THR A 120 15.47 1.97 3.20
C THR A 120 14.54 1.61 4.36
N PHE A 121 14.68 0.39 4.88
CA PHE A 121 13.93 -0.09 6.04
C PHE A 121 14.79 -1.05 6.87
N LEU A 122 14.44 -1.20 8.15
CA LEU A 122 15.07 -2.10 9.11
C LEU A 122 14.51 -3.52 8.97
N ASN A 123 15.32 -4.53 9.32
CA ASN A 123 14.80 -5.87 9.58
C ASN A 123 14.05 -5.88 10.93
N ALA A 124 12.86 -5.30 10.95
CA ALA A 124 12.07 -5.10 12.15
C ALA A 124 11.82 -6.39 12.95
N PRO A 125 11.51 -7.55 12.34
CA PRO A 125 11.34 -8.79 13.11
C PRO A 125 12.59 -9.23 13.90
N GLN A 126 13.78 -8.84 13.44
CA GLN A 126 15.03 -9.12 14.15
C GLN A 126 15.33 -8.06 15.22
N LEU A 127 14.92 -6.81 14.99
CA LEU A 127 15.42 -5.65 15.72
C LEU A 127 14.44 -5.06 16.71
N LEU A 128 13.14 -5.22 16.50
CA LEU A 128 12.09 -4.51 17.22
C LEU A 128 11.14 -5.44 17.97
N LYS A 129 10.59 -4.94 19.07
CA LYS A 129 9.42 -5.48 19.78
C LYS A 129 8.13 -4.92 19.17
N THR A 130 6.99 -5.55 19.45
CA THR A 130 5.66 -5.05 19.07
C THR A 130 5.34 -3.65 19.65
N THR A 131 6.02 -3.25 20.72
CA THR A 131 5.96 -1.88 21.30
C THR A 131 6.74 -0.84 20.48
N LEU A 132 7.38 -1.26 19.38
CA LEU A 132 8.27 -0.50 18.50
C LEU A 132 9.61 -0.09 19.13
N GLN A 133 9.96 -0.66 20.28
CA GLN A 133 11.27 -0.52 20.91
C GLN A 133 12.29 -1.46 20.26
N PHE A 134 13.55 -1.04 20.20
CA PHE A 134 14.65 -1.93 19.84
C PHE A 134 14.89 -2.98 20.93
N ASN A 135 15.14 -4.23 20.51
CA ASN A 135 15.41 -5.36 21.41
C ASN A 135 16.59 -5.10 22.35
N GLN A 136 17.70 -4.56 21.81
CA GLN A 136 18.94 -4.31 22.56
C GLN A 136 19.01 -2.94 23.22
N ARG A 137 18.13 -2.00 22.83
CA ARG A 137 18.08 -0.64 23.40
C ARG A 137 16.62 -0.24 23.62
N PRO A 138 16.01 -0.65 24.75
CA PRO A 138 14.58 -0.41 25.00
C PRO A 138 14.17 1.07 25.02
N THR A 139 15.11 1.99 25.22
CA THR A 139 14.87 3.45 25.19
C THR A 139 14.90 4.05 23.78
N LEU A 140 15.24 3.25 22.75
CA LEU A 140 15.21 3.66 21.36
C LEU A 140 13.99 3.03 20.68
N LEU A 141 13.23 3.84 19.95
CA LEU A 141 12.04 3.41 19.20
C LEU A 141 12.14 3.86 17.75
N ALA A 142 11.50 3.12 16.84
CA ALA A 142 11.41 3.46 15.43
C ALA A 142 9.97 3.34 14.94
N ALA A 143 9.60 4.13 13.93
CA ALA A 143 8.25 4.11 13.36
C ALA A 143 8.28 4.48 11.86
N GLY A 144 7.14 4.30 11.20
CA GLY A 144 6.95 4.68 9.79
C GLY A 144 7.59 3.70 8.82
N GLN A 145 7.95 4.19 7.64
CA GLN A 145 8.55 3.36 6.59
C GLN A 145 9.85 2.69 7.04
N LEU A 146 10.57 3.32 7.98
CA LEU A 146 11.81 2.78 8.53
C LEU A 146 11.63 1.41 9.19
N VAL A 147 10.47 1.12 9.77
CA VAL A 147 10.18 -0.19 10.38
C VAL A 147 9.53 -1.18 9.42
N GLY A 148 9.40 -0.83 8.13
CA GLY A 148 8.74 -1.67 7.15
C GLY A 148 7.20 -1.58 7.19
N THR A 149 6.63 -0.46 7.64
CA THR A 149 5.22 -0.15 7.31
C THR A 149 5.12 0.58 5.97
N GLU A 150 4.01 0.41 5.26
CA GLU A 150 3.74 1.17 4.02
C GLU A 150 2.43 1.95 4.11
N GLY A 151 2.46 3.20 3.64
CA GLY A 151 1.32 4.11 3.58
C GLY A 151 1.22 5.09 4.76
N TYR A 152 0.66 6.26 4.48
CA TYR A 152 0.61 7.39 5.44
C TYR A 152 -0.12 7.06 6.73
N THR A 153 -1.22 6.31 6.65
CA THR A 153 -2.01 5.92 7.83
C THR A 153 -1.25 4.95 8.74
N ALA A 154 -0.49 4.02 8.16
CA ALA A 154 0.38 3.13 8.92
C ALA A 154 1.55 3.88 9.57
N ALA A 155 2.13 4.84 8.86
CA ALA A 155 3.19 5.68 9.41
C ALA A 155 2.69 6.55 10.58
N ALA A 156 1.51 7.16 10.45
CA ALA A 156 0.88 7.92 11.53
C ALA A 156 0.56 7.05 12.75
N ALA A 157 0.02 5.85 12.52
CA ALA A 157 -0.26 4.87 13.58
C ALA A 157 1.02 4.45 14.32
N GLY A 158 2.11 4.18 13.58
CA GLY A 158 3.39 3.79 14.16
C GLY A 158 4.02 4.94 14.95
N GLY A 159 3.95 6.16 14.41
CA GLY A 159 4.43 7.37 15.09
C GLY A 159 3.68 7.61 16.40
N TRP A 160 2.36 7.43 16.41
CA TRP A 160 1.54 7.52 17.62
C TRP A 160 1.96 6.47 18.67
N LEU A 161 2.13 5.20 18.28
CA LEU A 161 2.50 4.13 19.20
C LEU A 161 3.91 4.35 19.77
N ALA A 162 4.90 4.61 18.91
CA ALA A 162 6.26 4.88 19.33
C ALA A 162 6.37 6.13 20.20
N GLY A 163 5.66 7.22 19.84
CA GLY A 163 5.62 8.44 20.65
C GLY A 163 4.97 8.23 22.02
N THR A 164 3.86 7.50 22.07
CA THR A 164 3.19 7.15 23.32
C THR A 164 4.09 6.30 24.21
N ASN A 165 4.75 5.27 23.65
CA ASN A 165 5.67 4.43 24.41
C ASN A 165 6.94 5.19 24.84
N ALA A 166 7.45 6.11 24.02
CA ALA A 166 8.54 6.99 24.44
C ALA A 166 8.17 7.84 25.66
N ALA A 167 6.98 8.45 25.65
CA ALA A 167 6.47 9.22 26.79
C ALA A 167 6.29 8.35 28.04
N ARG A 168 5.72 7.15 27.89
CA ARG A 168 5.54 6.19 28.98
C ARG A 168 6.87 5.78 29.62
N LEU A 169 7.89 5.49 28.81
CA LEU A 169 9.24 5.15 29.31
C LEU A 169 9.85 6.28 30.14
N VAL A 170 9.70 7.54 29.70
CA VAL A 170 10.19 8.72 30.44
C VAL A 170 9.46 8.86 31.79
N LEU A 171 8.18 8.49 31.83
CA LEU A 171 7.36 8.51 33.04
C LEU A 171 7.54 7.26 33.93
N GLY A 172 8.42 6.32 33.56
CA GLY A 172 8.59 5.06 34.29
C GLY A 172 7.39 4.10 34.17
N LEU A 173 6.56 4.29 33.16
CA LEU A 173 5.40 3.43 32.87
C LEU A 173 5.78 2.36 31.83
N GLU A 174 5.18 1.18 31.97
CA GLU A 174 5.36 0.09 31.01
C GLU A 174 4.83 0.46 29.61
N PRO A 175 5.57 0.20 28.52
CA PRO A 175 5.09 0.40 27.15
C PRO A 175 3.83 -0.40 26.84
N ILE A 176 3.00 0.13 25.95
CA ILE A 176 1.78 -0.51 25.49
C ILE A 176 1.93 -1.15 24.11
N THR A 177 1.07 -2.13 23.85
CA THR A 177 0.73 -2.64 22.51
C THR A 177 -0.78 -2.56 22.32
N LEU A 178 -1.25 -2.64 21.07
CA LEU A 178 -2.68 -2.72 20.79
C LEU A 178 -3.13 -4.17 20.58
N PRO A 179 -4.42 -4.49 20.81
CA PRO A 179 -4.94 -5.83 20.58
C PRO A 179 -4.70 -6.28 19.13
N PRO A 180 -4.27 -7.53 18.89
CA PRO A 180 -3.95 -8.04 17.55
C PRO A 180 -5.18 -8.10 16.65
N THR A 181 -6.40 -7.98 17.16
CA THR A 181 -7.62 -7.92 16.34
C THR A 181 -7.87 -6.54 15.73
N THR A 182 -7.17 -5.50 16.22
CA THR A 182 -7.14 -4.19 15.59
C THR A 182 -6.15 -4.17 14.44
N MET A 183 -6.38 -3.31 13.44
CA MET A 183 -5.45 -3.17 12.31
C MET A 183 -4.04 -2.74 12.78
N MET A 184 -3.96 -1.83 13.75
CA MET A 184 -2.69 -1.37 14.30
C MET A 184 -1.96 -2.49 15.05
N GLY A 185 -2.65 -3.19 15.96
CA GLY A 185 -2.06 -4.31 16.71
C GLY A 185 -1.57 -5.42 15.78
N SER A 186 -2.41 -5.86 14.84
CA SER A 186 -2.00 -6.83 13.81
C SER A 186 -0.79 -6.38 13.00
N LEU A 187 -0.75 -5.11 12.58
CA LEU A 187 0.32 -4.60 11.73
C LEU A 187 1.66 -4.59 12.47
N PHE A 188 1.70 -4.08 13.70
CA PHE A 188 2.94 -4.02 14.47
C PHE A 188 3.37 -5.39 14.98
N GLU A 189 2.42 -6.27 15.26
CA GLU A 189 2.70 -7.68 15.55
C GLU A 189 3.33 -8.36 14.34
N PHE A 190 2.71 -8.23 13.15
CA PHE A 190 3.26 -8.80 11.91
C PHE A 190 4.67 -8.28 11.63
N ILE A 191 4.89 -6.97 11.74
CA ILE A 191 6.19 -6.35 11.47
C ILE A 191 7.26 -6.80 12.46
N SER A 192 6.89 -7.14 13.69
CA SER A 192 7.84 -7.56 14.73
C SER A 192 8.02 -9.09 14.80
N SER A 193 7.16 -9.87 14.14
CA SER A 193 7.16 -11.35 14.22
C SER A 193 7.30 -12.08 12.88
N ALA A 194 7.23 -11.36 11.74
CA ALA A 194 7.39 -11.96 10.42
C ALA A 194 8.77 -12.63 10.26
N SER A 195 8.90 -13.56 9.29
CA SER A 195 10.16 -14.24 9.03
C SER A 195 11.28 -13.24 8.65
N PRO A 196 12.35 -13.10 9.46
CA PRO A 196 13.38 -12.07 9.23
C PRO A 196 14.12 -12.23 7.90
N LYS A 197 14.27 -13.47 7.41
CA LYS A 197 15.05 -13.79 6.20
C LYS A 197 14.42 -13.22 4.92
N HIS A 198 13.10 -13.09 4.91
CA HIS A 198 12.32 -12.68 3.74
C HIS A 198 11.41 -11.49 4.05
N PHE A 199 11.72 -10.73 5.10
CA PHE A 199 10.93 -9.58 5.49
C PHE A 199 10.88 -8.54 4.36
N GLN A 200 9.68 -8.06 4.11
CA GLN A 200 9.37 -6.98 3.18
C GLN A 200 8.40 -6.03 3.87
N PRO A 201 8.41 -4.73 3.50
CA PRO A 201 7.45 -3.78 4.04
C PRO A 201 6.00 -4.23 3.85
N MET A 202 5.10 -3.85 4.77
CA MET A 202 3.71 -4.31 4.78
C MET A 202 2.74 -3.12 4.91
N PRO A 203 1.80 -2.94 3.98
CA PRO A 203 0.67 -2.05 4.18
C PRO A 203 -0.42 -2.73 5.02
N PRO A 204 -1.29 -1.95 5.69
CA PRO A 204 -2.42 -2.50 6.42
C PRO A 204 -3.36 -3.25 5.48
N ASN A 205 -3.69 -4.49 5.82
CA ASN A 205 -4.58 -5.33 5.03
C ASN A 205 -5.33 -6.35 5.91
N PHE A 206 -6.46 -6.86 5.45
CA PHE A 206 -7.26 -7.81 6.25
C PHE A 206 -6.61 -9.20 6.39
N GLY A 207 -5.56 -9.52 5.63
CA GLY A 207 -4.88 -10.81 5.68
C GLY A 207 -4.02 -11.02 6.91
N ILE A 208 -3.58 -9.93 7.55
CA ILE A 208 -2.83 -9.96 8.81
C ILE A 208 -3.73 -10.01 10.05
N LEU A 209 -5.04 -9.79 9.90
CA LEU A 209 -5.98 -9.88 11.01
C LEU A 209 -6.24 -11.36 11.38
N PRO A 210 -6.41 -11.68 12.67
CA PRO A 210 -6.88 -12.99 13.10
C PRO A 210 -8.19 -13.36 12.41
N GLN A 211 -8.29 -14.57 11.87
CA GLN A 211 -9.47 -15.02 11.13
C GLN A 211 -10.74 -14.96 11.97
N LEU A 212 -11.89 -14.73 11.33
CA LEU A 212 -13.18 -14.87 11.98
C LEU A 212 -13.48 -16.37 12.20
N PRO A 213 -14.13 -16.73 13.32
CA PRO A 213 -14.50 -18.12 13.59
C PRO A 213 -15.52 -18.66 12.58
N VAL A 214 -16.31 -17.77 11.98
CA VAL A 214 -17.31 -18.10 10.97
C VAL A 214 -16.92 -17.49 9.63
N ARG A 215 -16.99 -18.31 8.57
CA ARG A 215 -16.75 -17.85 7.21
C ARG A 215 -17.94 -17.06 6.68
N ILE A 216 -17.78 -15.75 6.55
CA ILE A 216 -18.77 -14.86 5.94
C ILE A 216 -18.45 -14.64 4.46
N LYS A 217 -19.39 -15.00 3.57
CA LYS A 217 -19.22 -14.86 2.11
C LYS A 217 -19.36 -13.40 1.65
N ASN A 218 -20.32 -12.66 2.22
CA ASN A 218 -20.54 -11.27 1.84
C ASN A 218 -19.39 -10.38 2.34
N LYS A 219 -18.73 -9.68 1.42
CA LYS A 219 -17.54 -8.87 1.73
C LYS A 219 -17.84 -7.72 2.69
N ARG A 220 -18.96 -7.01 2.52
CA ARG A 220 -19.34 -5.85 3.33
C ARG A 220 -19.68 -6.28 4.76
N GLU A 221 -20.47 -7.33 4.88
CA GLU A 221 -20.82 -7.93 6.17
C GLU A 221 -19.57 -8.41 6.92
N ARG A 222 -18.70 -9.17 6.22
CA ARG A 222 -17.43 -9.65 6.79
C ARG A 222 -16.57 -8.51 7.33
N TYR A 223 -16.48 -7.40 6.61
CA TYR A 223 -15.73 -6.22 7.06
C TYR A 223 -16.40 -5.52 8.24
N GLY A 224 -17.74 -5.51 8.30
CA GLY A 224 -18.50 -5.06 9.46
C GLY A 224 -18.17 -5.86 10.71
N VAL A 225 -18.15 -7.19 10.62
CA VAL A 225 -17.82 -8.08 11.76
C VAL A 225 -16.37 -7.89 12.23
N TYR A 226 -15.41 -7.73 11.31
CA TYR A 226 -14.03 -7.38 11.68
C TYR A 226 -13.95 -6.05 12.43
N ARG A 227 -14.67 -5.02 11.97
CA ARG A 227 -14.75 -3.72 12.63
C ARG A 227 -15.32 -3.86 14.04
N ASP A 228 -16.46 -4.53 14.20
CA ASP A 228 -17.17 -4.61 15.47
C ASP A 228 -16.35 -5.37 16.53
N ARG A 229 -15.69 -6.46 16.12
CA ARG A 229 -14.71 -7.17 16.98
C ARG A 229 -13.58 -6.24 17.41
N ALA A 230 -12.96 -5.54 16.46
CA ALA A 230 -11.82 -4.67 16.73
C ALA A 230 -12.19 -3.51 17.68
N LEU A 231 -13.36 -2.90 17.50
CA LEU A 231 -13.85 -1.83 18.38
C LEU A 231 -14.15 -2.35 19.79
N THR A 232 -14.82 -3.50 19.91
CA THR A 232 -15.14 -4.12 21.21
C THR A 232 -13.88 -4.46 22.00
N GLU A 233 -12.87 -5.02 21.35
CA GLU A 233 -11.60 -5.34 21.99
C GLU A 233 -10.78 -4.09 22.32
N LEU A 234 -10.85 -3.05 21.48
CA LEU A 234 -10.21 -1.78 21.77
C LEU A 234 -10.82 -1.10 22.99
N ASP A 235 -12.15 -1.10 23.13
CA ASP A 235 -12.83 -0.54 24.31
C ASP A 235 -12.44 -1.29 25.59
N SER A 236 -12.39 -2.62 25.53
CA SER A 236 -11.94 -3.45 26.66
C SER A 236 -10.48 -3.15 27.02
N TRP A 237 -9.61 -2.98 26.02
CA TRP A 237 -8.20 -2.66 26.21
C TRP A 237 -7.99 -1.27 26.84
N ARG A 238 -8.80 -0.28 26.45
CA ARG A 238 -8.74 1.09 26.99
C ARG A 238 -9.13 1.19 28.47
N ILE A 239 -9.96 0.29 28.97
CA ILE A 239 -10.36 0.26 30.38
C ILE A 239 -9.23 -0.29 31.26
N GLY A 240 -8.36 -1.14 30.70
CA GLY A 240 -7.29 -1.83 31.42
C GLY A 240 -5.90 -1.20 31.35
N ASN A 241 -5.72 -0.07 30.65
CA ASN A 241 -4.42 0.60 30.43
C ASN A 241 -4.54 2.12 30.61
#